data_AF-A0A2E4GGW3-F1
#
_entry.id   AF-A0A2E4GGW3-F1
#
_cell.length_a   1.000
_cell.length_b   1.000
_cell.length_c   1.000
_cell.angle_alpha   90.00
_cell.angle_beta   90.00
_cell.angle_gamma   90.00
#
_symmetry.space_group_name_H-M   'P 1'
#
loop_
_entity.id
_entity.type
_entity.pdbx_description
1 polymer ?
#
loop_
_entity_poly.entity_id
_entity_poly.type
_entity_poly.pdbx_seq_one_letter_code
_entity_poly.pdbx_strand_id
1 'polypeptide(L)' 'MPDVLDTVKKWVGQLIEVGLLLVAVAIVAQILFGRDVAFLPGDVVGNIIRLVDSLGDNGLVGLIAVGVVIWLFWRRRIS' A
#
# COMPACT_ATOMS: atom_id res chain seq x y z
N MET A 1 -23.54 21.43 -8.75
CA MET A 1 -22.09 21.50 -8.48
C MET A 1 -21.70 20.13 -7.97
N PRO A 2 -20.70 19.42 -8.53
CA PRO A 2 -20.21 18.21 -7.89
C PRO A 2 -19.84 18.55 -6.46
N ASP A 3 -20.28 17.73 -5.51
CA ASP A 3 -19.95 17.91 -4.11
C ASP A 3 -18.42 17.92 -3.99
N VAL A 4 -17.87 18.89 -3.27
CA VAL A 4 -16.40 19.01 -3.08
C VAL A 4 -15.85 17.68 -2.55
N LEU A 5 -16.63 16.97 -1.75
CA LEU A 5 -16.31 15.64 -1.23
C LEU A 5 -16.13 14.60 -2.33
N ASP A 6 -16.95 14.60 -3.37
CA ASP A 6 -16.85 13.63 -4.47
C ASP A 6 -15.60 13.87 -5.31
N THR A 7 -15.26 15.15 -5.52
CA THR A 7 -14.04 15.54 -6.22
C THR A 7 -12.80 15.09 -5.44
N VAL A 8 -12.76 15.33 -4.13
CA VAL A 8 -11.65 14.90 -3.26
C VAL A 8 -11.52 13.38 -3.23
N LYS A 9 -12.63 12.64 -3.06
CA LYS A 9 -12.62 11.16 -3.08
C LYS A 9 -12.04 10.62 -4.38
N LYS A 10 -12.41 11.21 -5.52
CA LYS A 10 -11.89 10.82 -6.83
C LYS A 10 -10.38 11.05 -6.94
N TRP A 11 -9.89 12.23 -6.57
CA TRP A 11 -8.46 12.55 -6.60
C TRP A 11 -7.64 11.64 -5.69
N VAL A 12 -8.09 11.41 -4.46
CA VAL A 12 -7.42 10.48 -3.53
C VAL A 12 -7.39 9.06 -4.10
N GLY A 13 -8.46 8.63 -4.76
CA GLY A 13 -8.49 7.32 -5.42
C GLY A 13 -7.44 7.18 -6.52
N GLN A 14 -7.36 8.18 -7.40
CA GLN A 14 -6.37 8.21 -8.49
C GLN A 14 -4.94 8.26 -7.94
N LEU A 15 -4.68 9.04 -6.90
CA LEU A 15 -3.35 9.11 -6.27
C LEU A 15 -2.95 7.77 -5.65
N ILE A 16 -3.87 7.07 -4.98
CA ILE A 16 -3.60 5.74 -4.42
C ILE A 16 -3.28 4.74 -5.54
N GLU A 17 -4.03 4.76 -6.64
CA GLU A 17 -3.80 3.87 -7.78
C GLU A 17 -2.41 4.09 -8.39
N VAL A 18 -2.03 5.34 -8.65
CA VAL A 18 -0.69 5.69 -9.14
C VAL A 18 0.38 5.31 -8.11
N GLY A 19 0.16 5.60 -6.84
CA GLY A 19 1.09 5.23 -5.76
C GLY A 19 1.33 3.73 -5.67
N LEU A 20 0.28 2.91 -5.81
CA LEU A 20 0.39 1.44 -5.82
C LEU A 20 1.18 0.93 -7.01
N LEU A 21 1.00 1.51 -8.21
CA LEU A 21 1.80 1.17 -9.38
C LEU A 21 3.28 1.52 -9.17
N LEU A 22 3.57 2.67 -8.56
CA LEU A 22 4.94 3.07 -8.22
C LEU A 22 5.57 2.12 -7.20
N VAL A 23 4.83 1.68 -6.18
CA VAL A 23 5.28 0.67 -5.22
C VAL A 23 5.60 -0.66 -5.93
N ALA A 24 4.75 -1.09 -6.86
CA ALA A 24 5.00 -2.31 -7.63
C ALA A 24 6.30 -2.21 -8.45
N VAL A 25 6.53 -1.08 -9.13
CA VAL A 25 7.79 -0.81 -9.86
C VAL A 25 8.98 -0.82 -8.90
N ALA A 26 8.84 -0.20 -7.73
CA ALA A 26 9.90 -0.15 -6.74
C ALA A 26 10.29 -1.54 -6.22
N ILE A 27 9.31 -2.40 -5.94
CA ILE A 27 9.54 -3.80 -5.53
C ILE A 27 10.33 -4.55 -6.61
N VAL A 28 9.89 -4.47 -7.87
CA VAL A 28 10.59 -5.14 -8.99
C VAL A 28 12.03 -4.62 -9.12
N ALA A 29 12.23 -3.31 -9.08
CA ALA A 29 13.55 -2.72 -9.20
C ALA A 29 14.48 -3.15 -8.04
N GLN A 30 13.98 -3.17 -6.80
CA GLN A 30 14.78 -3.59 -5.65
C GLN A 30 15.11 -5.08 -5.64
N ILE A 31 14.24 -5.93 -6.19
CA ILE A 31 14.53 -7.35 -6.38
C ILE A 31 15.66 -7.54 -7.41
N LEU A 32 15.66 -6.76 -8.49
CA LEU A 32 16.64 -6.91 -9.58
C LEU A 32 18.01 -6.30 -9.24
N PHE A 33 18.02 -5.14 -8.59
CA PHE A 33 19.23 -4.33 -8.42
C PHE A 33 19.65 -4.18 -6.95
N GLY A 34 18.89 -4.72 -6.00
CA GLY A 34 19.13 -4.55 -4.57
C GLY A 34 18.57 -3.23 -4.02
N ARG A 35 19.00 -2.85 -2.81
CA ARG A 35 18.41 -1.70 -2.08
C ARG A 35 18.77 -0.35 -2.69
N ASP A 36 19.96 -0.21 -3.27
CA ASP A 36 20.53 1.06 -3.73
C ASP A 36 20.12 1.40 -5.18
N VAL A 37 18.83 1.42 -5.45
CA VAL A 37 18.29 1.83 -6.75
C VAL A 37 18.35 3.36 -6.86
N ALA A 38 19.10 3.88 -7.83
CA ALA A 38 19.43 5.30 -7.94
C ALA A 38 18.23 6.28 -8.00
N PHE A 39 17.04 5.83 -8.38
CA PHE A 39 15.83 6.65 -8.49
C PHE A 39 14.78 6.37 -7.39
N LEU A 40 15.06 5.48 -6.45
CA LEU A 40 14.14 5.13 -5.35
C LEU A 40 14.72 5.58 -4.01
N PRO A 41 14.10 6.55 -3.32
CA PRO A 41 14.50 6.87 -1.96
C PRO A 41 14.01 5.77 -1.00
N GLY A 42 14.96 5.05 -0.39
CA GLY A 42 14.70 4.12 0.73
C GLY A 42 14.43 2.67 0.33
N ASP A 43 14.14 1.83 1.33
CA ASP A 43 13.95 0.37 1.20
C ASP A 43 12.46 -0.01 1.23
N VAL A 44 11.84 -0.15 0.05
CA VAL A 44 10.41 -0.44 -0.08
C VAL A 44 10.12 -1.89 0.29
N VAL A 45 10.93 -2.83 -0.20
CA VAL A 45 10.79 -4.26 0.12
C VAL A 45 11.01 -4.47 1.62
N GLY A 46 12.04 -3.87 2.20
CA GLY A 46 12.29 -3.94 3.65
C GLY A 46 11.18 -3.30 4.49
N ASN A 47 10.55 -2.22 4.02
CA ASN A 47 9.38 -1.65 4.69
C ASN A 47 8.19 -2.63 4.72
N ILE A 48 7.92 -3.32 3.62
CA ILE A 48 6.84 -4.31 3.54
C ILE A 48 7.14 -5.48 4.47
N ILE A 49 8.36 -6.01 4.45
CA ILE A 49 8.77 -7.11 5.33
C ILE A 49 8.57 -6.72 6.79
N ARG A 50 9.04 -5.54 7.21
CA ARG A 50 8.85 -5.05 8.59
C ARG A 50 7.39 -4.92 8.99
N LEU A 51 6.53 -4.47 8.08
CA LEU A 51 5.09 -4.42 8.33
C LEU A 51 4.52 -5.82 8.52
N VAL A 52 4.85 -6.76 7.65
CA VAL A 52 4.40 -8.16 7.75
C VAL A 52 4.89 -8.81 9.05
N ASP A 53 6.17 -8.63 9.41
CA ASP A 53 6.75 -9.14 10.64
C ASP A 53 6.00 -8.58 11.86
N SER A 54 5.76 -7.26 11.89
CA SER A 54 4.99 -6.64 12.98
C SER A 54 3.58 -7.19 13.10
N LEU A 55 2.92 -7.53 11.99
CA LEU A 55 1.60 -8.15 12.02
C LEU A 55 1.69 -9.60 12.52
N GLY A 56 2.73 -10.34 12.17
CA GLY A 56 2.98 -11.69 12.68
C GLY A 56 3.25 -11.73 14.18
N ASP A 57 4.12 -10.84 14.67
CA ASP A 57 4.56 -10.77 16.07
C ASP A 57 3.43 -10.40 17.04
N ASN A 58 2.43 -9.66 16.57
CA ASN A 58 1.24 -9.29 17.35
C ASN A 58 0.18 -10.40 17.45
N GLY A 59 0.40 -11.57 16.83
CA GLY A 59 -0.49 -12.73 16.92
C GLY A 59 -1.94 -12.43 16.50
N LEU A 60 -2.90 -12.64 17.43
CA LEU A 60 -4.32 -12.41 17.15
C LEU A 60 -4.63 -10.96 16.74
N VAL A 61 -3.98 -9.98 17.36
CA VAL A 61 -4.20 -8.56 17.05
C VAL A 61 -3.77 -8.25 15.62
N GLY A 62 -2.65 -8.83 15.19
CA GLY A 62 -2.17 -8.72 13.82
C GLY A 62 -3.13 -9.32 12.80
N LEU A 63 -3.71 -10.50 13.10
CA LEU A 63 -4.73 -11.12 12.25
C LEU A 63 -5.99 -10.27 12.12
N ILE A 64 -6.46 -9.66 13.22
CA ILE A 64 -7.59 -8.73 13.19
C ILE A 64 -7.26 -7.52 12.30
N ALA A 65 -6.07 -6.94 12.46
CA ALA A 65 -5.63 -5.81 11.64
C ALA A 65 -5.60 -6.16 10.14
N VAL A 66 -5.05 -7.31 9.76
CA VAL A 66 -5.07 -7.82 8.38
C VAL A 66 -6.51 -7.99 7.88
N GLY A 67 -7.39 -8.57 8.70
CA GLY A 67 -8.80 -8.74 8.36
C GLY A 67 -9.51 -7.42 8.06
N VAL A 68 -9.26 -6.38 8.87
CA VAL A 68 -9.79 -5.03 8.65
C VAL A 68 -9.27 -4.42 7.35
N VAL A 69 -7.97 -4.56 7.07
CA VAL A 69 -7.36 -4.06 5.82
C VAL A 69 -8.00 -4.72 4.60
N ILE A 70 -8.12 -6.05 4.60
CA ILE A 70 -8.77 -6.81 3.52
C ILE A 70 -10.22 -6.36 3.34
N TRP A 71 -10.96 -6.21 4.44
CA TRP A 71 -12.35 -5.76 4.41
C TRP A 71 -12.51 -4.36 3.78
N LEU A 72 -11.62 -3.41 4.11
CA LEU A 72 -11.64 -2.07 3.52
C LEU A 72 -11.40 -2.09 2.00
N PHE A 73 -10.45 -2.90 1.52
CA PHE A 73 -10.19 -3.04 0.08
C PHE A 73 -11.34 -3.73 -0.64
N TRP A 74 -11.96 -4.74 -0.02
CA TRP A 74 -13.09 -5.44 -0.62
C TRP A 74 -14.35 -4.56 -0.71
N ARG A 75 -14.62 -3.74 0.31
CA ARG A 75 -15.72 -2.76 0.30
C ARG A 75 -15.63 -1.81 -0.91
N ARG A 76 -14.42 -1.38 -1.28
CA ARG A 76 -14.18 -0.45 -2.39
C ARG A 76 -14.48 -1.04 -3.78
N ARG A 77 -14.45 -2.37 -3.94
CA ARG A 77 -14.78 -3.05 -5.20
C ARG A 77 -16.28 -3.15 -5.47
N ILE A 78 -17.10 -3.01 -4.43
CA ILE A 78 -18.55 -3.26 -4.46
C ILE A 78 -19.36 -1.95 -4.54
N SER A 79 -18.72 -0.79 -4.30
CA SER A 79 -19.31 0.55 -4.43
C SER A 79 -18.75 1.27 -5.64
#